data_AF-A0A3L7WFS8-F1
#
_entry.id   AF-A0A3L7WFS8-F1
#
_cell.length_a   1.000
_cell.length_b   1.000
_cell.length_c   1.000
_cell.angle_alpha   90.00
_cell.angle_beta   90.00
_cell.angle_gamma   90.00
#
_symmetry.space_group_name_H-M   'P 1'
#
loop_
_entity.id
_entity.type
_entity.pdbx_description
1 polymer ?
#
loop_
_entity_poly.entity_id
_entity_poly.type
_entity_poly.pdbx_seq_one_letter_code
_entity_poly.pdbx_strand_id
1 'polypeptide(L)'
;MVTTLLTIVGAAAALTAVATSGTPTDSSTLIDAQIVEIYVFLLAAFTGFQIITKVPPLLHTPLMAATNAISAISLVASIVLAGAERPLFINIMGMVAVAAATINVVGGFVITDRMLKMFKKTEAPK
;
A
#
# COMPACT_ATOMS: atom_id res chain seq x y z
N MET A 1 -11.78 10.45 27.97
CA MET A 1 -10.79 11.52 27.70
C MET A 1 -9.36 11.00 27.71
N VAL A 2 -8.92 10.27 28.75
CA VAL A 2 -7.55 9.71 28.82
C VAL A 2 -7.27 8.67 27.72
N THR A 3 -8.24 7.78 27.45
CA THR A 3 -8.09 6.75 26.40
C THR A 3 -8.01 7.33 24.99
N THR A 4 -8.75 8.41 24.72
CA THR A 4 -8.75 9.12 23.43
C THR A 4 -7.43 9.84 23.17
N LEU A 5 -6.80 10.36 24.23
CA LEU A 5 -5.50 11.02 24.17
C LEU A 5 -4.36 10.02 23.86
N LEU A 6 -4.42 8.81 24.43
CA LEU A 6 -3.43 7.76 24.20
C LEU A 6 -3.49 7.20 22.75
N THR A 7 -4.68 7.11 22.16
CA THR A 7 -4.86 6.64 20.77
C THR A 7 -4.32 7.63 19.74
N ILE A 8 -4.46 8.94 19.98
CA ILE A 8 -3.93 10.00 19.10
C ILE A 8 -2.38 10.02 19.16
N VAL A 9 -1.81 9.84 20.36
CA VAL A 9 -0.35 9.71 20.53
C VAL A 9 0.17 8.43 19.87
N GLY A 10 -0.55 7.31 19.96
CA GLY A 10 -0.17 6.06 19.28
C GLY A 10 -0.19 6.16 17.75
N ALA A 11 -1.16 6.88 17.16
CA ALA A 11 -1.24 7.14 15.73
C ALA A 11 -0.12 8.09 15.25
N ALA A 12 0.20 9.13 16.03
CA ALA A 12 1.33 10.01 15.77
C ALA A 12 2.68 9.30 15.91
N ALA A 13 2.80 8.39 16.89
CA ALA A 13 3.98 7.54 17.11
C ALA A 13 4.21 6.55 15.97
N ALA A 14 3.14 6.02 15.36
CA ALA A 14 3.25 5.17 14.17
C ALA A 14 3.74 5.95 12.95
N LEU A 15 3.31 7.20 12.78
CA LEU A 15 3.77 8.09 11.71
C LEU A 15 5.23 8.54 11.93
N THR A 16 5.64 8.79 13.18
CA THR A 16 7.04 9.12 13.53
C THR A 16 7.97 7.90 13.54
N ALA A 17 7.46 6.68 13.77
CA ALA A 17 8.24 5.45 13.66
C ALA A 17 8.61 5.11 12.20
N VAL A 18 7.72 5.41 11.23
CA VAL A 18 8.06 5.31 9.80
C VAL A 18 9.12 6.34 9.40
N ALA A 19 9.15 7.50 10.06
CA ALA A 19 10.18 8.52 9.84
C ALA A 19 11.55 8.17 10.48
N THR A 20 11.68 7.04 11.17
CA THR A 20 12.90 6.70 11.94
C THR A 20 13.48 5.32 11.61
N SER A 21 12.96 4.61 10.60
CA SER A 21 13.59 3.35 10.14
C SER A 21 14.75 3.62 9.18
N GLY A 22 15.85 4.13 9.73
CA GLY A 22 17.13 4.29 9.04
C GLY A 22 18.19 4.72 10.04
N THR A 23 19.16 3.85 10.29
CA THR A 23 20.39 4.04 11.08
C THR A 23 20.77 5.49 11.44
N PRO A 24 20.92 5.82 12.74
CA PRO A 24 21.32 7.15 13.18
C PRO A 24 22.84 7.24 13.22
N THR A 25 23.47 7.88 12.23
CA THR A 25 24.80 8.47 12.40
C THR A 25 25.04 9.45 11.26
N ASP A 26 25.06 10.74 11.61
CA ASP A 26 25.30 11.94 10.80
C ASP A 26 24.06 12.63 10.21
N SER A 27 23.83 13.89 10.63
CA SER A 27 22.74 14.74 10.16
C SER A 27 22.75 14.96 8.63
N SER A 28 23.89 14.76 7.97
CA SER A 28 24.00 14.76 6.51
C SER A 28 23.29 13.57 5.87
N THR A 29 23.37 12.36 6.43
CA THR A 29 22.74 11.16 5.84
C THR A 29 21.23 11.16 5.98
N LEU A 30 20.69 11.83 7.01
CA LEU A 30 19.24 12.00 7.18
C LEU A 30 18.65 12.88 6.07
N ILE A 31 19.35 13.98 5.74
CA ILE A 31 18.98 14.87 4.63
C ILE A 31 19.10 14.11 3.31
N ASP A 32 20.16 13.32 3.12
CA ASP A 32 20.34 12.51 1.92
C ASP A 32 19.21 11.47 1.75
N ALA A 33 18.83 10.77 2.82
CA ALA A 33 17.74 9.78 2.78
C ALA A 33 16.38 10.42 2.46
N GLN A 34 16.06 11.56 3.08
CA GLN A 34 14.81 12.29 2.82
C GLN A 34 14.76 12.84 1.39
N ILE A 35 15.89 13.33 0.87
CA ILE A 35 16.02 13.75 -0.53
C ILE A 35 15.77 12.55 -1.45
N VAL A 36 16.34 11.38 -1.15
CA VAL A 36 16.12 10.15 -1.94
C VAL A 36 14.66 9.71 -1.91
N GLU A 37 13.99 9.70 -0.76
CA GLU A 37 12.56 9.33 -0.65
C GLU A 37 11.66 10.26 -1.48
N ILE A 38 11.89 11.57 -1.37
CA ILE A 38 11.17 12.58 -2.17
C ILE A 38 11.48 12.38 -3.65
N TYR A 39 12.74 12.15 -4.01
CA TYR A 39 13.14 11.91 -5.39
C TYR A 39 12.45 10.67 -5.98
N VAL A 40 12.43 9.55 -5.25
CA VAL A 40 11.72 8.32 -5.63
C VAL A 40 10.22 8.59 -5.74
N PHE A 41 9.62 9.33 -4.79
CA PHE A 41 8.20 9.69 -4.82
C PHE A 41 7.84 10.49 -6.08
N LEU A 42 8.62 11.52 -6.43
CA LEU A 42 8.39 12.32 -7.63
C LEU A 42 8.55 11.51 -8.92
N LEU A 43 9.63 10.70 -9.02
CA LEU A 43 9.86 9.87 -10.20
C LEU A 43 8.80 8.78 -10.35
N ALA A 44 8.36 8.16 -9.25
CA ALA A 44 7.29 7.17 -9.26
C ALA A 44 5.95 7.80 -9.68
N ALA A 45 5.61 8.99 -9.19
CA ALA A 45 4.40 9.71 -9.57
C ALA A 45 4.39 10.07 -11.07
N PHE A 46 5.50 10.60 -11.58
CA PHE A 46 5.66 10.91 -13.00
C PHE A 46 5.56 9.65 -13.87
N THR A 47 6.22 8.57 -13.44
CA THR A 47 6.18 7.27 -14.12
C THR A 47 4.75 6.71 -14.14
N GLY A 48 4.01 6.77 -13.03
CA GLY A 48 2.61 6.34 -12.96
C GLY A 48 1.71 7.10 -13.94
N PHE A 49 1.86 8.42 -14.01
CA PHE A 49 1.13 9.26 -14.97
C PHE A 49 1.41 8.86 -16.43
N GLN A 50 2.69 8.68 -16.77
CA GLN A 50 3.12 8.32 -18.12
C GLN A 50 2.67 6.91 -18.55
N ILE A 51 2.50 6.00 -17.59
CA ILE A 51 2.01 4.64 -17.85
C ILE A 51 0.49 4.67 -18.09
N ILE A 52 -0.29 5.33 -17.22
CA ILE A 52 -1.76 5.32 -17.29
C ILE A 52 -2.27 6.00 -18.57
N THR A 53 -1.61 7.09 -19.01
CA THR A 53 -1.98 7.82 -20.23
C THR A 53 -1.82 7.02 -21.53
N LYS A 54 -1.07 5.91 -21.52
CA LYS A 54 -0.82 5.05 -22.69
C LYS A 54 -1.71 3.81 -22.77
N VAL A 55 -2.67 3.65 -21.85
CA VAL A 55 -3.55 2.47 -21.82
C VAL A 55 -4.73 2.66 -22.79
N PRO A 56 -5.06 1.66 -23.64
CA PRO A 56 -6.18 1.76 -24.56
C PRO A 56 -7.53 1.84 -23.80
N PRO A 57 -8.56 2.50 -24.36
CA PRO A 57 -9.82 2.73 -23.65
C PRO A 57 -10.58 1.47 -23.20
N LEU A 58 -10.36 0.37 -23.93
CA LEU A 58 -10.94 -0.95 -23.63
C LEU A 58 -10.50 -1.51 -22.28
N LEU A 59 -9.39 -1.01 -21.72
CA LEU A 59 -8.81 -1.49 -20.48
C LEU A 59 -9.04 -0.54 -19.29
N HIS A 60 -9.79 0.57 -19.42
CA HIS A 60 -9.99 1.48 -18.27
C HIS A 60 -10.68 0.80 -17.08
N THR A 61 -11.66 -0.06 -17.32
CA THR A 61 -12.35 -0.80 -16.24
C THR A 61 -11.46 -1.90 -15.63
N PRO A 62 -10.76 -2.75 -16.41
CA PRO A 62 -9.73 -3.64 -15.87
C PRO A 62 -8.61 -2.91 -15.12
N LEU A 63 -8.17 -1.76 -15.64
CA LEU A 63 -7.12 -0.94 -15.03
C LEU A 63 -7.58 -0.37 -13.69
N MET A 64 -8.83 0.10 -13.61
CA MET A 64 -9.43 0.57 -12.36
C MET A 64 -9.48 -0.54 -11.29
N ALA A 65 -9.80 -1.78 -11.68
CA ALA A 65 -9.75 -2.92 -10.77
C ALA A 65 -8.31 -3.27 -10.35
N ALA A 66 -7.37 -3.23 -11.30
CA ALA A 66 -5.96 -3.51 -11.03
C ALA A 66 -5.32 -2.49 -10.06
N THR A 67 -5.60 -1.20 -10.22
CA THR A 67 -5.08 -0.17 -9.29
C THR A 67 -5.69 -0.30 -7.90
N ASN A 68 -6.93 -0.79 -7.79
CA ASN A 68 -7.52 -1.15 -6.50
C ASN A 68 -6.72 -2.29 -5.83
N ALA A 69 -6.38 -3.35 -6.59
CA ALA A 69 -5.55 -4.45 -6.08
C ALA A 69 -4.15 -4.00 -5.62
N ILE A 70 -3.52 -3.05 -6.34
CA ILE A 70 -2.20 -2.51 -5.99
C ILE A 70 -2.24 -1.69 -4.69
N SER A 71 -3.37 -1.02 -4.39
CA SER A 71 -3.54 -0.26 -3.13
C SER A 71 -3.42 -1.13 -1.87
N ALA A 72 -3.51 -2.45 -2.02
CA ALA A 72 -3.38 -3.42 -0.95
C ALA A 72 -1.94 -3.58 -0.42
N ILE A 73 -0.96 -2.79 -0.92
CA ILE A 73 0.37 -2.63 -0.31
C ILE A 73 0.32 -2.25 1.18
N SER A 74 -0.80 -1.68 1.63
CA SER A 74 -1.12 -1.49 3.05
C SER A 74 -1.00 -2.76 3.90
N LEU A 75 -1.05 -3.95 3.30
CA LEU A 75 -0.77 -5.23 3.95
C LEU A 75 0.61 -5.23 4.63
N VAL A 76 1.63 -4.68 3.98
CA VAL A 76 3.00 -4.60 4.54
C VAL A 76 2.98 -3.81 5.85
N ALA A 77 2.34 -2.65 5.85
CA ALA A 77 2.21 -1.83 7.05
C ALA A 77 1.41 -2.54 8.16
N SER A 78 0.34 -3.24 7.80
CA SER A 78 -0.49 -3.96 8.77
C SER A 78 0.24 -5.13 9.45
N ILE A 79 1.09 -5.86 8.72
CA ILE A 79 1.90 -6.96 9.28
C ILE A 79 2.93 -6.40 10.27
N VAL A 80 3.60 -5.30 9.91
CA VAL A 80 4.55 -4.61 10.81
C VAL A 80 3.85 -4.15 12.09
N LEU A 81 2.62 -3.63 11.99
CA LEU A 81 1.85 -3.18 13.14
C LEU A 81 1.36 -4.35 14.02
N ALA A 82 0.91 -5.44 13.41
CA ALA A 82 0.41 -6.62 14.12
C ALA A 82 1.53 -7.42 14.81
N GLY A 83 2.75 -7.41 14.26
CA GLY A 83 3.93 -8.09 14.81
C GLY A 83 4.70 -7.30 15.86
N ALA A 84 4.29 -6.06 16.16
CA ALA A 84 4.97 -5.23 17.15
C ALA A 84 4.50 -5.55 18.59
N GLU A 85 5.41 -5.49 19.56
CA GLU A 85 5.04 -5.55 20.98
C GLU A 85 4.36 -4.24 21.39
N ARG A 86 3.04 -4.21 21.30
CA ARG A 86 2.20 -3.05 21.61
C ARG A 86 1.03 -3.44 22.52
N PRO A 87 0.37 -2.47 23.18
CA PRO A 87 -0.84 -2.71 23.96
C PRO A 87 -1.86 -3.54 23.17
N LEU A 88 -2.56 -4.45 23.86
CA LEU A 88 -3.49 -5.42 23.27
C LEU A 88 -4.46 -4.78 22.25
N PHE A 89 -4.97 -3.59 22.56
CA PHE A 89 -5.87 -2.84 21.67
C PHE A 89 -5.25 -2.53 20.30
N ILE A 90 -3.96 -2.18 20.24
CA ILE A 90 -3.26 -1.91 18.98
C ILE A 90 -3.05 -3.20 18.20
N ASN A 91 -2.74 -4.31 18.87
CA ASN A 91 -2.59 -5.60 18.19
C ASN A 91 -3.91 -6.10 17.60
N ILE A 92 -5.05 -5.90 18.28
CA ILE A 92 -6.37 -6.20 17.70
C ILE A 92 -6.62 -5.34 16.46
N MET A 93 -6.33 -4.04 16.52
CA MET A 93 -6.46 -3.16 15.34
C MET A 93 -5.52 -3.58 14.20
N GLY A 94 -4.30 -4.00 14.52
CA GLY A 94 -3.34 -4.56 13.56
C GLY A 94 -3.87 -5.84 12.91
N MET A 95 -4.48 -6.74 13.69
CA MET A 95 -5.09 -7.96 13.16
C MET A 95 -6.28 -7.67 12.24
N VAL A 96 -7.14 -6.70 12.60
CA VAL A 96 -8.23 -6.23 11.73
C VAL A 96 -7.68 -5.59 10.46
N ALA A 97 -6.62 -4.79 10.56
CA ALA A 97 -5.95 -4.19 9.41
C ALA A 97 -5.36 -5.24 8.46
N VAL A 98 -4.74 -6.30 8.98
CA VAL A 98 -4.24 -7.43 8.19
C VAL A 98 -5.38 -8.14 7.47
N ALA A 99 -6.48 -8.43 8.15
CA ALA A 99 -7.65 -9.06 7.54
C ALA A 99 -8.23 -8.20 6.41
N ALA A 100 -8.41 -6.89 6.65
CA ALA A 100 -8.93 -5.95 5.66
C ALA A 100 -7.98 -5.80 4.45
N ALA A 101 -6.67 -5.66 4.69
CA ALA A 101 -5.68 -5.56 3.62
C ALA A 101 -5.61 -6.85 2.79
N THR A 102 -5.73 -8.02 3.44
CA THR A 102 -5.77 -9.32 2.75
C THR A 102 -6.98 -9.43 1.83
N ILE A 103 -8.17 -8.97 2.25
CA ILE A 103 -9.36 -8.93 1.41
C ILE A 103 -9.14 -8.05 0.17
N ASN A 104 -8.45 -6.91 0.32
CA ASN A 104 -8.12 -6.02 -0.80
C ASN A 104 -7.15 -6.69 -1.79
N VAL A 105 -6.09 -7.35 -1.30
CA VAL A 105 -5.16 -8.15 -2.13
C VAL A 105 -5.94 -9.21 -2.90
N VAL A 106 -6.61 -10.13 -2.19
CA VAL A 106 -7.22 -11.31 -2.79
C VAL A 106 -8.40 -10.92 -3.70
N GLY A 107 -9.29 -10.06 -3.22
CA GLY A 107 -10.44 -9.59 -3.98
C GLY A 107 -10.04 -8.82 -5.23
N GLY A 108 -9.04 -7.93 -5.10
CA GLY A 108 -8.51 -7.16 -6.22
C GLY A 108 -7.99 -8.06 -7.34
N PHE A 109 -7.09 -8.99 -7.02
CA PHE A 109 -6.51 -9.88 -8.04
C PHE A 109 -7.52 -10.85 -8.68
N VAL A 110 -8.49 -11.37 -7.91
CA VAL A 110 -9.53 -12.26 -8.46
C VAL A 110 -10.46 -11.52 -9.43
N ILE A 111 -10.87 -10.29 -9.09
CA ILE A 111 -11.74 -9.49 -9.96
C ILE A 111 -10.98 -9.09 -11.22
N THR A 112 -9.74 -8.62 -11.10
CA THR A 112 -8.89 -8.27 -12.24
C THR A 112 -8.68 -9.47 -13.17
N ASP A 113 -8.38 -10.67 -12.65
CA ASP A 113 -8.22 -11.88 -13.47
C ASP A 113 -9.51 -12.25 -14.22
N ARG A 114 -10.68 -12.17 -13.56
CA ARG A 114 -11.98 -12.38 -14.24
C ARG A 114 -12.22 -11.38 -15.35
N MET A 115 -11.83 -10.11 -15.15
CA MET A 115 -11.95 -9.06 -16.17
C MET A 115 -11.01 -9.31 -17.35
N LEU A 116 -9.77 -9.71 -17.08
CA LEU A 116 -8.75 -9.96 -18.12
C LEU A 116 -8.99 -11.25 -18.91
N LYS A 117 -9.63 -12.25 -18.30
CA LYS A 117 -10.02 -13.50 -18.99
C LYS A 117 -10.96 -13.27 -20.17
N MET A 118 -11.75 -12.20 -20.15
CA MET A 118 -12.66 -11.84 -21.25
C MET A 118 -11.94 -11.31 -22.50
N PHE A 119 -10.66 -10.96 -22.40
CA PHE A 119 -9.83 -10.54 -23.54
C PHE A 119 -9.02 -11.68 -24.16
N LYS A 120 -9.06 -12.89 -23.59
CA LYS A 120 -8.46 -14.08 -24.21
C LYS A 120 -9.35 -14.53 -25.35
N LYS A 121 -8.81 -14.62 -26.57
CA LYS A 121 -9.52 -15.23 -27.70
C LYS A 121 -9.89 -16.67 -27.31
N THR A 122 -11.18 -16.97 -27.24
CA THR A 122 -11.68 -18.35 -27.20
C THR A 122 -11.06 -19.10 -28.37
N GLU A 123 -10.33 -20.18 -28.10
CA GLU A 123 -9.84 -21.04 -29.18
C GLU A 123 -11.05 -21.54 -29.98
N ALA A 124 -11.01 -21.36 -31.31
CA ALA A 124 -12.06 -21.86 -32.19
C ALA A 124 -12.16 -23.39 -32.01
N PRO A 125 -13.37 -23.96 -31.89
CA PRO A 125 -13.53 -25.40 -31.78
C PRO A 125 -12.93 -26.06 -33.03
N LYS A 126 -12.06 -27.06 -32.82
CA LYS A 126 -11.53 -27.92 -33.89
C LYS A 126 -12.61 -28.86 -34.41
#